data_AF-A0A2D5ZM09-F1
#
_entry.id   AF-A0A2D5ZM09-F1
#
_cell.length_a   1.000
_cell.length_b   1.000
_cell.length_c   1.000
_cell.angle_alpha   90.00
_cell.angle_beta   90.00
_cell.angle_gamma   90.00
#
_symmetry.space_group_name_H-M   'P 1'
#
loop_
_entity.id
_entity.type
_entity.pdbx_description
1 polymer ?
#
loop_
_entity_poly.entity_id
_entity_poly.type
_entity_poly.pdbx_seq_one_letter_code
_entity_poly.pdbx_strand_id
1 'polypeptide(L)' 'MFDMSKRNRRNYTREQKSDAVRMVREVGNLAKVARDLDLTESSLRNWVKQDGIDDGTDPRAR' A
#
# COMPACT_ATOMS: atom_id res chain seq x y z
N MET A 1 2.49 -10.99 30.63
CA MET A 1 3.29 -11.51 29.51
C MET A 1 2.41 -11.48 28.27
N PHE A 2 2.46 -10.42 27.46
CA PHE A 2 1.79 -10.38 26.16
C PHE A 2 2.89 -10.51 25.11
N ASP A 3 3.05 -11.72 24.58
CA ASP A 3 3.81 -11.93 23.36
C ASP A 3 3.09 -11.12 22.26
N MET A 4 3.55 -9.89 22.05
CA MET A 4 3.21 -9.10 20.89
C MET A 4 3.94 -9.73 19.70
N SER A 5 3.48 -10.91 19.30
CA SER A 5 3.85 -11.53 18.04
C SER A 5 3.49 -10.50 16.98
N LYS A 6 4.52 -9.77 16.51
CA LYS A 6 4.40 -8.70 15.52
C LYS A 6 3.59 -9.27 14.38
N ARG A 7 2.31 -8.87 14.30
CA ARG A 7 1.39 -9.24 13.22
C ARG A 7 2.19 -9.18 11.94
N ASN A 8 2.38 -10.33 11.30
CA ASN A 8 3.17 -10.46 10.10
C ASN A 8 2.67 -9.39 9.14
N ARG A 9 3.47 -8.33 8.95
CA ARG A 9 3.06 -7.21 8.11
C ARG A 9 2.91 -7.85 6.74
N ARG A 10 1.68 -7.91 6.22
CA ARG A 10 1.44 -8.33 4.84
C ARG A 10 2.44 -7.54 3.99
N ASN A 11 3.44 -8.23 3.47
CA ASN A 11 4.46 -7.63 2.62
C ASN A 11 3.85 -7.59 1.24
N TYR A 12 3.37 -6.41 0.86
CA TYR A 12 2.95 -6.14 -0.51
C TYR A 12 4.19 -5.76 -1.32
N THR A 13 4.32 -6.35 -2.50
CA THR A 13 5.44 -6.06 -3.40
C THR A 13 5.38 -4.62 -3.88
N ARG A 14 6.51 -4.05 -4.33
CA ARG A 14 6.53 -2.70 -4.91
C ARG A 14 5.62 -2.59 -6.12
N GLU A 15 5.55 -3.65 -6.93
CA GLU A 15 4.67 -3.73 -8.09
C GLU A 15 3.19 -3.67 -7.68
N GLN A 16 2.79 -4.43 -6.65
CA GLN A 16 1.42 -4.35 -6.13
C GLN A 16 1.05 -2.95 -5.64
N LYS A 17 1.97 -2.26 -4.96
CA LYS A 17 1.73 -0.89 -4.48
C LYS A 17 1.62 0.09 -5.65
N SER A 18 2.54 0.01 -6.62
CA SER A 18 2.58 0.91 -7.78
C SER A 18 1.36 0.72 -8.66
N ASP A 19 0.97 -0.53 -8.94
CA ASP A 19 -0.22 -0.83 -9.73
C ASP A 19 -1.49 -0.32 -9.06
N ALA A 20 -1.60 -0.51 -7.74
CA ALA A 20 -2.71 -0.01 -6.95
C ALA A 20 -2.77 1.53 -6.92
N VAL A 21 -1.64 2.22 -6.75
CA VAL A 21 -1.58 3.70 -6.78
C VAL A 21 -1.89 4.24 -8.18
N ARG A 22 -1.40 3.59 -9.24
CA ARG A 22 -1.70 3.93 -10.64
C ARG A 22 -3.19 3.79 -10.92
N MET A 23 -3.79 2.67 -10.52
CA MET A 23 -5.21 2.43 -10.68
C MET A 23 -6.06 3.45 -9.91
N VAL A 24 -5.64 3.86 -8.70
CA VAL A 24 -6.31 4.94 -7.95
C VAL A 24 -6.24 6.28 -8.69
N ARG A 25 -5.12 6.60 -9.37
CA ARG A 25 -4.99 7.81 -10.17
C ARG A 25 -5.85 7.79 -11.44
N GLU A 26 -5.97 6.63 -12.10
CA GLU A 26 -6.81 6.46 -13.29
C GLU A 26 -8.31 6.44 -12.97
N VAL A 27 -8.71 5.75 -11.91
CA VAL A 27 -10.12 5.58 -11.52
C VAL A 27 -10.62 6.74 -10.65
N GLY A 28 -9.74 7.35 -9.86
CA GLY A 28 -10.08 8.40 -8.88
C GLY A 28 -10.78 7.88 -7.62
N ASN A 29 -10.99 6.55 -7.48
CA ASN A 29 -11.75 5.96 -6.38
C ASN A 29 -10.95 4.89 -5.61
N LEU A 30 -10.44 5.28 -4.44
CA LEU A 30 -9.71 4.41 -3.51
C LEU A 30 -10.51 3.18 -3.08
N ALA A 31 -11.78 3.33 -2.73
CA ALA A 31 -12.61 2.25 -2.22
C ALA A 31 -12.90 1.19 -3.29
N LYS A 32 -13.09 1.62 -4.54
CA LYS A 32 -13.28 0.71 -5.67
C LYS A 32 -12.02 -0.12 -5.91
N VAL A 33 -10.85 0.54 -5.99
CA VAL A 33 -9.56 -0.14 -6.20
C VAL A 33 -9.21 -1.05 -5.01
N ALA A 34 -9.54 -0.64 -3.79
CA ALA A 34 -9.36 -1.47 -2.60
C ALA A 34 -10.11 -2.79 -2.74
N ARG A 35 -11.37 -2.75 -3.15
CA ARG A 35 -12.21 -3.94 -3.30
C ARG A 35 -11.78 -4.84 -4.45
N ASP A 36 -11.31 -4.25 -5.55
CA ASP A 36 -10.84 -4.98 -6.73
C ASP A 36 -9.56 -5.76 -6.44
N LEU A 37 -8.66 -5.16 -5.66
CA LEU A 37 -7.36 -5.74 -5.30
C LEU A 37 -7.36 -6.51 -3.96
N ASP A 38 -8.52 -6.68 -3.33
CA ASP A 38 -8.68 -7.23 -1.96
C ASP A 38 -7.76 -6.55 -0.92
N LEU A 39 -7.69 -5.22 -0.99
CA LEU A 39 -6.92 -4.37 -0.10
C LEU A 39 -7.82 -3.58 0.84
N THR A 40 -7.23 -3.10 1.94
CA THR A 40 -7.89 -2.13 2.80
C THR A 40 -7.67 -0.72 2.27
N GLU A 41 -8.71 0.13 2.34
CA GLU A 41 -8.62 1.55 1.98
C GLU A 41 -7.51 2.28 2.74
N SER A 42 -7.27 1.89 4.00
CA SER A 42 -6.20 2.42 4.84
C SER A 42 -4.80 2.11 4.26
N SER A 43 -4.60 0.93 3.68
CA SER A 43 -3.36 0.56 3.00
C SER A 43 -3.12 1.44 1.78
N LEU A 44 -4.12 1.57 0.91
CA LEU A 44 -4.05 2.40 -0.29
C LEU A 44 -3.80 3.87 0.04
N ARG A 45 -4.51 4.42 1.03
CA ARG A 45 -4.32 5.81 1.48
C ARG A 45 -2.89 6.04 1.98
N ASN A 46 -2.36 5.08 2.73
CA ASN A 46 -0.99 5.16 3.20
C ASN A 46 0.01 5.03 2.05
N TRP A 47 -0.26 4.21 1.03
CA TRP A 47 0.62 4.07 -0.13
C TRP A 47 0.58 5.28 -1.06
N VAL A 48 -0.57 5.87 -1.34
CA VAL A 48 -0.64 7.11 -2.13
C VAL A 48 0.15 8.23 -1.44
N LYS A 49 0.04 8.31 -0.11
CA LYS A 49 0.83 9.25 0.69
C LYS A 49 2.32 8.90 0.69
N GLN A 50 2.65 7.62 0.80
CA GLN A 50 4.02 7.13 0.80
C GLN A 50 4.66 7.33 -0.58
N ASP A 51 3.97 7.06 -1.68
CA ASP A 51 4.44 7.20 -3.07
C ASP A 51 4.92 8.62 -3.38
N GLY A 52 4.20 9.65 -2.89
CA GLY A 52 4.65 11.04 -2.98
C GLY A 52 5.87 11.38 -2.11
N ILE A 53 6.19 10.55 -1.12
CA ILE A 53 7.39 10.65 -0.27
C ILE A 53 8.52 9.74 -0.80
N ASP A 54 8.15 8.62 -1.44
CA ASP A 54 9.00 7.53 -1.92
C ASP A 54 9.59 7.76 -3.30
N ASP A 55 9.06 8.74 -4.04
CA ASP A 55 9.78 9.37 -5.15
C ASP A 55 11.20 9.82 -4.72
N GLY A 56 11.44 9.97 -3.41
CA GLY A 56 12.75 9.93 -2.76
C GLY A 56 13.13 8.60 -2.10
N THR A 57 13.20 7.49 -2.86
CA THR A 57 13.84 6.20 -2.50
C THR A 57 13.33 5.49 -1.22
N ASP A 58 12.49 4.45 -1.33
CA ASP A 58 12.27 3.49 -0.23
C ASP A 58 13.57 2.70 0.07
N PRO A 59 14.15 2.78 1.28
CA PRO A 59 15.34 2.03 1.69
C PRO A 59 15.00 0.71 2.41
N ARG A 60 13.76 0.19 2.30
CA ARG A 60 13.33 -1.02 3.02
C ARG A 60 13.20 -2.29 2.18
N ALA A 61 13.50 -2.25 0.89
CA ALA A 61 13.73 -3.46 0.10
C ALA A 61 15.22 -3.84 0.10
N ARG A 62 15.69 -4.37 1.24
CA ARG A 62 16.91 -5.17 1.33
C ARG A 62 16.65 -6.39 2.19
#